data_AF-A0A431CUX2-F1
#
_entry.id   AF-A0A431CUX2-F1
#
_cell.length_a   1.000
_cell.length_b   1.000
_cell.length_c   1.000
_cell.angle_alpha   90.00
_cell.angle_beta   90.00
_cell.angle_gamma   90.00
#
_symmetry.space_group_name_H-M   'P 1'
#
loop_
_entity.id
_entity.type
_entity.pdbx_description
1 polymer ?
#
loop_
_entity_poly.entity_id
_entity_poly.type
_entity_poly.pdbx_seq_one_letter_code
_entity_poly.pdbx_strand_id
1 'polypeptide(L)'
;KYTQEYSKALFEADRILRTSPYINYQPRYLDPEFHTGEKSTLLEFKDWQSIYLKDPIKGSIAPWTKAEKAYYKSLKTKKERYKYLVIRSGIRSVVIDIPYEAIGAVDEKGNVDPKYEELYRTVDDNKHNLRSSLFHNEWGMAAGILGDYKYLANDMSQNGFNARFIQATILYIQLSGGSSILDKPNLLGAIYGYADIAVGSGLVGVHKNPLREQEIKTLAKTLKPDEFGMLPFID
;
A
#
# COMPACT_ATOMS: atom_id res chain seq x y z
N LYS A 1 26.03 -18.84 37.19
CA LYS A 1 27.11 -19.73 36.71
C LYS A 1 27.24 -19.53 35.21
N TYR A 2 28.41 -19.14 34.71
CA TYR A 2 28.66 -19.11 33.27
C TYR A 2 28.66 -20.55 32.73
N THR A 3 27.91 -20.78 31.66
CA THR A 3 27.85 -22.06 30.95
C THR A 3 28.82 -22.00 29.78
N GLN A 4 29.22 -23.18 29.29
CA GLN A 4 30.11 -23.29 28.13
C GLN A 4 29.54 -22.58 26.88
N GLU A 5 28.21 -22.56 26.73
CA GLU A 5 27.52 -21.87 25.64
C GLU A 5 27.63 -20.36 25.74
N TYR A 6 27.50 -19.78 26.94
CA TYR A 6 27.72 -18.35 27.16
C TYR A 6 29.15 -17.94 26.81
N SER A 7 30.14 -18.74 27.21
CA SER A 7 31.54 -18.48 26.85
C SER A 7 31.79 -18.59 25.34
N LYS A 8 31.21 -19.58 24.66
CA LYS A 8 31.31 -19.73 23.19
C LYS A 8 30.71 -18.53 22.45
N ALA A 9 29.53 -18.07 22.86
CA ALA A 9 28.90 -16.90 22.26
C ALA A 9 29.76 -15.63 22.43
N LEU A 10 30.39 -15.47 23.60
CA LEU A 10 31.27 -14.34 23.88
C LEU A 10 32.52 -14.34 23.00
N PHE A 11 33.19 -15.50 22.86
CA PHE A 11 34.37 -15.62 22.00
C PHE A 11 34.04 -15.47 20.52
N GLU A 12 32.87 -15.94 20.08
CA GLU A 12 32.43 -15.75 18.70
C GLU A 12 32.10 -14.29 18.40
N ALA A 13 31.47 -13.56 19.34
CA ALA A 13 31.24 -12.13 19.22
C ALA A 13 32.55 -11.34 19.17
N ASP A 14 33.53 -11.65 20.02
CA ASP A 14 34.86 -11.01 20.00
C ASP A 14 35.59 -11.30 18.67
N ARG A 15 35.51 -12.54 18.17
CA ARG A 15 36.05 -12.90 16.85
C ARG A 15 35.42 -12.06 15.74
N ILE A 16 34.08 -11.98 15.69
CA ILE A 16 33.34 -11.19 14.70
C ILE A 16 33.75 -9.71 14.74
N LEU A 17 33.89 -9.13 15.93
CA LEU A 17 34.32 -7.73 16.08
C LEU A 17 35.75 -7.52 15.57
N ARG A 18 36.66 -8.45 15.85
CA ARG A 18 38.08 -8.36 15.43
C ARG A 18 38.31 -8.69 13.96
N THR A 19 37.45 -9.50 13.34
CA THR A 19 37.57 -9.89 11.93
C THR A 19 36.56 -9.19 11.03
N SER A 20 35.81 -8.22 11.56
CA SER A 20 34.81 -7.49 10.78
C SER A 20 35.49 -6.77 9.61
N PRO A 21 34.96 -6.87 8.37
CA PRO A 21 35.44 -6.06 7.26
C PRO A 21 35.25 -4.54 7.51
N TYR A 22 34.46 -4.18 8.52
CA TYR A 22 34.17 -2.81 8.94
C TYR A 22 34.91 -2.40 10.23
N ILE A 23 35.90 -3.16 10.70
CA ILE A 23 36.64 -2.83 11.93
C ILE A 23 37.27 -1.43 11.91
N ASN A 24 37.64 -0.94 10.72
CA ASN A 24 38.20 0.39 10.49
C ASN A 24 37.18 1.37 9.88
N TYR A 25 35.89 1.04 9.89
CA TYR A 25 34.86 1.92 9.35
C TYR A 25 34.80 3.21 10.18
N GLN A 26 35.01 4.34 9.49
CA GLN A 26 34.78 5.66 10.07
C GLN A 26 33.46 6.19 9.51
N PRO A 27 32.47 6.51 10.36
CA PRO A 27 31.23 7.12 9.89
C PRO A 27 31.54 8.46 9.21
N ARG A 28 31.01 8.65 8.01
CA ARG A 28 31.04 9.96 7.34
C ARG A 28 29.85 10.77 7.86
N TYR A 29 30.13 11.80 8.64
CA TYR A 29 29.10 12.72 9.13
C TYR A 29 28.84 13.82 8.09
N LEU A 30 27.61 14.33 8.08
CA LEU A 30 27.28 15.52 7.29
C LEU A 30 27.98 16.73 7.90
N ASP A 31 29.00 17.20 7.21
CA ASP A 31 29.54 18.54 7.38
C ASP A 31 28.72 19.53 6.54
N PRO A 32 28.04 20.52 7.15
CA PRO A 32 27.27 21.53 6.43
C PRO A 32 28.12 22.65 5.80
N GLU A 33 29.43 22.68 6.03
CA GLU A 33 30.32 23.73 5.52
C GLU A 33 31.05 23.32 4.23
N PHE A 34 31.56 24.33 3.51
CA PHE A 34 32.38 24.13 2.31
C PHE A 34 33.83 24.48 2.62
N HIS A 35 34.72 23.50 2.45
CA HIS A 35 36.16 23.68 2.60
C HIS A 35 36.85 23.56 1.23
N THR A 36 37.64 24.57 0.88
CA THR A 36 38.33 24.65 -0.41
C THR A 36 39.39 23.54 -0.51
N GLY A 37 39.26 22.67 -1.52
CA GLY A 37 40.22 21.59 -1.78
C GLY A 37 39.85 20.23 -1.17
N GLU A 38 38.74 20.14 -0.44
CA GLU A 38 38.28 18.89 0.17
C GLU A 38 36.97 18.39 -0.47
N LYS A 39 36.71 17.08 -0.36
CA LYS A 39 35.43 16.49 -0.76
C LYS A 39 34.37 16.86 0.27
N SER A 40 33.39 17.68 -0.12
CA SER A 40 32.30 18.08 0.76
C SER A 40 31.23 16.99 0.88
N THR A 41 30.98 16.53 2.10
CA THR A 41 29.85 15.63 2.41
C THR A 41 28.50 16.30 2.18
N LEU A 42 28.43 17.65 2.17
CA LEU A 42 27.23 18.38 1.81
C LEU A 42 26.83 18.18 0.35
N LEU A 43 27.80 18.09 -0.58
CA LEU A 43 27.51 17.81 -1.99
C LEU A 43 26.96 16.39 -2.17
N GLU A 44 27.63 15.40 -1.58
CA GLU A 44 27.15 14.01 -1.60
C GLU A 44 25.74 13.89 -0.98
N PHE A 45 25.48 14.60 0.12
CA PHE A 45 24.16 14.66 0.74
C PHE A 45 23.12 15.36 -0.13
N LYS A 46 23.46 16.48 -0.79
CA LYS A 46 22.56 17.18 -1.71
C LYS A 46 22.23 16.35 -2.94
N ASP A 47 23.19 15.60 -3.47
CA ASP A 47 22.97 14.66 -4.57
C ASP A 47 22.01 13.56 -4.13
N TRP A 48 22.25 12.93 -2.98
CA TRP A 48 21.32 11.97 -2.38
C TRP A 48 19.93 12.59 -2.14
N GLN A 49 19.85 13.78 -1.56
CA GLN A 49 18.61 14.52 -1.32
C GLN A 49 17.87 14.79 -2.63
N SER A 50 18.57 15.14 -3.71
CA SER A 50 17.97 15.41 -5.01
C SER A 50 17.39 14.15 -5.68
N ILE A 51 17.85 12.97 -5.28
CA ILE A 51 17.36 11.68 -5.78
C ILE A 51 16.18 11.18 -4.91
N TYR A 52 16.33 11.24 -3.60
CA TYR A 52 15.42 10.56 -2.66
C TYR A 52 14.40 11.49 -1.98
N LEU A 53 14.69 12.78 -1.90
CA LEU A 53 13.81 13.82 -1.33
C LEU A 53 13.34 14.81 -2.39
N LYS A 54 13.48 14.46 -3.69
CA LYS A 54 12.82 15.19 -4.76
C LYS A 54 11.33 15.17 -4.47
N ASP A 55 10.74 16.35 -4.30
CA ASP A 55 9.29 16.46 -4.26
C ASP A 55 8.74 15.72 -5.48
N PRO A 56 7.73 14.84 -5.30
CA PRO A 56 7.06 14.24 -6.45
C PRO A 56 6.65 15.39 -7.37
N ILE A 57 7.02 15.30 -8.65
CA ILE A 57 6.76 16.37 -9.62
C ILE A 57 5.27 16.72 -9.47
N LYS A 58 4.94 17.97 -9.13
CA LYS A 58 3.55 18.40 -8.97
C LYS A 58 2.81 18.06 -10.26
N GLY A 59 1.83 17.14 -10.17
CA GLY A 59 1.12 16.58 -11.31
C GLY A 59 1.60 15.22 -11.83
N SER A 60 2.54 14.54 -11.16
CA SER A 60 3.14 13.25 -11.58
C SER A 60 2.97 12.11 -10.56
N ILE A 61 1.82 12.07 -9.88
CA ILE A 61 1.23 10.77 -9.51
C ILE A 61 0.45 10.38 -10.76
N ALA A 62 0.92 9.38 -11.51
CA ALA A 62 0.55 9.08 -12.90
C ALA A 62 -0.92 9.41 -13.23
N PRO A 63 -1.21 10.66 -13.66
CA PRO A 63 -2.59 11.08 -13.78
C PRO A 63 -3.22 10.30 -14.93
N TRP A 64 -4.41 9.77 -14.69
CA TRP A 64 -5.16 9.04 -15.72
C TRP A 64 -5.15 9.81 -17.05
N THR A 65 -4.47 9.23 -18.04
CA THR A 65 -4.36 9.79 -19.37
C THR A 65 -5.71 9.78 -20.07
N LYS A 66 -5.88 10.59 -21.10
CA LYS A 66 -7.12 10.59 -21.91
C LYS A 66 -7.42 9.19 -22.49
N ALA A 67 -6.36 8.46 -22.88
CA ALA A 67 -6.47 7.11 -23.41
C ALA A 67 -6.92 6.10 -22.34
N GLU A 68 -6.33 6.14 -21.14
CA GLU A 68 -6.74 5.26 -20.03
C GLU A 68 -8.18 5.53 -19.60
N LYS A 69 -8.59 6.79 -19.55
CA LYS A 69 -9.98 7.17 -19.25
C LYS A 69 -10.95 6.63 -20.31
N ALA A 70 -10.59 6.75 -21.58
CA ALA A 70 -11.40 6.23 -22.69
C ALA A 70 -11.49 4.70 -22.65
N TYR A 71 -10.36 4.02 -22.41
CA TYR A 71 -10.31 2.57 -22.28
C TYR A 71 -11.16 2.08 -21.10
N TYR A 72 -11.00 2.65 -19.91
CA TYR A 72 -11.80 2.28 -18.75
C TYR A 72 -13.30 2.45 -18.99
N LYS A 73 -13.71 3.58 -19.60
CA LYS A 73 -15.11 3.83 -19.96
C LYS A 73 -15.65 2.88 -21.03
N SER A 74 -14.78 2.28 -21.84
CA SER A 74 -15.18 1.30 -22.87
C SER A 74 -15.56 -0.07 -22.27
N LEU A 75 -15.08 -0.39 -21.06
CA LEU A 75 -15.35 -1.64 -20.35
C LEU A 75 -16.84 -1.75 -19.99
N LYS A 76 -17.43 -2.91 -20.31
CA LYS A 76 -18.88 -3.14 -20.32
C LYS A 76 -19.38 -3.83 -19.06
N THR A 77 -18.50 -4.48 -18.32
CA THR A 77 -18.88 -5.21 -17.11
C THR A 77 -18.14 -4.67 -15.89
N LYS A 78 -18.76 -4.83 -14.72
CA LYS A 78 -18.11 -4.51 -13.45
C LYS A 78 -16.84 -5.34 -13.24
N LYS A 79 -16.83 -6.61 -13.63
CA LYS A 79 -15.66 -7.49 -13.54
C LYS A 79 -14.48 -6.98 -14.37
N GLU A 80 -14.72 -6.51 -15.59
CA GLU A 80 -13.67 -5.90 -16.42
C GLU A 80 -13.10 -4.64 -15.77
N ARG A 81 -13.96 -3.77 -15.25
CA ARG A 81 -13.56 -2.53 -14.54
C ARG A 81 -12.80 -2.82 -13.25
N TYR A 82 -13.28 -3.78 -12.48
CA TYR A 82 -12.62 -4.31 -11.28
C TYR A 82 -11.20 -4.76 -11.62
N LYS A 83 -11.07 -5.64 -12.60
CA LYS A 83 -9.79 -6.18 -13.04
C LYS A 83 -8.84 -5.08 -13.50
N TYR A 84 -9.34 -4.10 -14.24
CA TYR A 84 -8.52 -2.97 -14.66
C TYR A 84 -8.00 -2.15 -13.47
N LEU A 85 -8.86 -1.80 -12.51
CA LEU A 85 -8.46 -1.01 -11.33
C LEU A 85 -7.42 -1.75 -10.49
N VAL A 86 -7.60 -3.06 -10.27
CA VAL A 86 -6.61 -3.90 -9.57
C VAL A 86 -5.28 -3.90 -10.31
N ILE A 87 -5.27 -4.13 -11.63
CA ILE A 87 -4.03 -4.13 -12.42
C ILE A 87 -3.35 -2.77 -12.35
N ARG A 88 -4.11 -1.68 -12.56
CA ARG A 88 -3.62 -0.31 -12.55
C ARG A 88 -3.07 0.11 -11.19
N SER A 89 -3.71 -0.33 -10.10
CA SER A 89 -3.23 -0.04 -8.74
C SER A 89 -1.81 -0.54 -8.52
N GLY A 90 -1.37 -1.58 -9.23
CA GLY A 90 -0.07 -2.23 -9.03
C GLY A 90 -0.03 -3.21 -7.86
N ILE A 91 -1.15 -3.43 -7.15
CA ILE A 91 -1.23 -4.39 -6.05
C ILE A 91 -1.04 -5.82 -6.58
N ARG A 92 -0.26 -6.61 -5.84
CA ARG A 92 -0.01 -8.04 -6.08
C ARG A 92 -0.04 -8.78 -4.77
N SER A 93 -0.57 -10.00 -4.76
CA SER A 93 -0.48 -10.91 -3.63
C SER A 93 0.98 -11.33 -3.42
N VAL A 94 1.41 -11.47 -2.16
CA VAL A 94 2.73 -12.00 -1.78
C VAL A 94 2.66 -13.41 -1.21
N VAL A 95 1.45 -13.94 -1.01
CA VAL A 95 1.19 -15.24 -0.38
C VAL A 95 0.84 -16.32 -1.40
N ILE A 96 0.32 -15.91 -2.57
CA ILE A 96 -0.05 -16.80 -3.66
C ILE A 96 -0.04 -16.04 -4.99
N ASP A 97 0.39 -16.69 -6.06
CA ASP A 97 0.33 -16.12 -7.41
C ASP A 97 -1.12 -16.11 -7.92
N ILE A 98 -1.62 -14.93 -8.26
CA ILE A 98 -2.96 -14.75 -8.82
C ILE A 98 -2.81 -14.36 -10.29
N PRO A 99 -3.20 -15.23 -11.23
CA PRO A 99 -3.11 -14.90 -12.65
C PRO A 99 -4.11 -13.80 -13.02
N TYR A 100 -3.81 -13.01 -14.05
CA TYR A 100 -4.63 -11.84 -14.39
C TYR A 100 -6.08 -12.18 -14.71
N GLU A 101 -6.32 -13.35 -15.28
CA GLU A 101 -7.64 -13.90 -15.59
C GLU A 101 -8.46 -14.32 -14.37
N ALA A 102 -7.82 -14.53 -13.21
CA ALA A 102 -8.48 -14.82 -11.94
C ALA A 102 -8.86 -13.55 -11.15
N ILE A 103 -8.41 -12.37 -11.58
CA ILE A 103 -8.79 -11.10 -10.93
C ILE A 103 -10.31 -10.89 -11.12
N GLY A 104 -11.02 -10.70 -10.02
CA GLY A 104 -12.49 -10.66 -10.03
C GLY A 104 -13.14 -12.01 -10.37
N ALA A 105 -12.50 -13.14 -10.05
CA ALA A 105 -13.08 -14.47 -10.14
C ALA A 105 -14.30 -14.67 -9.22
N VAL A 106 -14.40 -13.88 -8.14
CA VAL A 106 -15.54 -13.85 -7.23
C VAL A 106 -16.47 -12.69 -7.61
N ASP A 107 -17.73 -12.98 -7.87
CA ASP A 107 -18.73 -11.95 -8.13
C ASP A 107 -19.30 -11.33 -6.83
N GLU A 108 -20.15 -10.32 -6.97
CA GLU A 108 -20.75 -9.63 -5.80
C GLU A 108 -21.65 -10.51 -4.94
N LYS A 109 -22.14 -11.63 -5.49
CA LYS A 109 -22.97 -12.60 -4.78
C LYS A 109 -22.12 -13.66 -4.08
N GLY A 110 -20.80 -13.62 -4.25
CA GLY A 110 -19.87 -14.62 -3.75
C GLY A 110 -19.75 -15.86 -4.63
N ASN A 111 -20.28 -15.84 -5.87
CA ASN A 111 -20.10 -16.95 -6.79
C ASN A 111 -18.67 -16.93 -7.33
N VAL A 112 -18.04 -18.10 -7.34
CA VAL A 112 -16.67 -18.29 -7.77
C VAL A 112 -16.67 -18.88 -9.18
N ASP A 113 -15.84 -18.33 -10.06
CA ASP A 113 -15.55 -18.96 -11.35
C ASP A 113 -14.99 -20.38 -11.11
N PRO A 114 -15.65 -21.44 -11.61
CA PRO A 114 -15.22 -22.83 -11.37
C PRO A 114 -13.78 -23.11 -11.77
N LYS A 115 -13.25 -22.36 -12.74
CA LYS A 115 -11.85 -22.49 -13.18
C LYS A 115 -10.84 -22.13 -12.08
N TYR A 116 -11.22 -21.26 -11.15
CA TYR A 116 -10.35 -20.77 -10.08
C TYR A 116 -10.84 -21.17 -8.69
N GLU A 117 -11.68 -22.20 -8.58
CA GLU A 117 -12.25 -22.61 -7.29
C GLU A 117 -11.15 -23.00 -6.29
N GLU A 118 -10.16 -23.79 -6.69
CA GLU A 118 -9.05 -24.20 -5.82
C GLU A 118 -8.23 -22.99 -5.31
N LEU A 119 -7.96 -22.04 -6.21
CA LEU A 119 -7.26 -20.79 -5.87
C LEU A 119 -8.07 -19.98 -4.86
N TYR A 120 -9.38 -19.83 -5.10
CA TYR A 120 -10.27 -19.13 -4.18
C TYR A 120 -10.33 -19.82 -2.82
N ARG A 121 -10.54 -21.14 -2.76
CA ARG A 121 -10.60 -21.90 -1.51
C ARG A 121 -9.32 -21.74 -0.69
N THR A 122 -8.16 -21.85 -1.34
CA THR A 122 -6.86 -21.64 -0.69
C THR A 122 -6.79 -20.26 -0.02
N VAL A 123 -7.27 -19.22 -0.70
CA VAL A 123 -7.30 -17.86 -0.16
C VAL A 123 -8.35 -17.73 0.96
N ASP A 124 -9.54 -18.28 0.77
CA ASP A 124 -10.67 -18.18 1.70
C ASP A 124 -10.37 -18.86 3.04
N ASP A 125 -9.74 -20.04 3.00
CA ASP A 125 -9.33 -20.80 4.18
C ASP A 125 -8.24 -20.07 5.00
N ASN A 126 -7.44 -19.22 4.34
CA ASN A 126 -6.34 -18.51 4.98
C ASN A 126 -6.62 -17.03 5.30
N LYS A 127 -7.64 -16.41 4.70
CA LYS A 127 -7.93 -14.98 4.93
C LYS A 127 -8.33 -14.68 6.38
N HIS A 128 -8.74 -15.67 7.16
CA HIS A 128 -9.05 -15.53 8.59
C HIS A 128 -7.94 -16.06 9.52
N ASN A 129 -6.74 -16.30 8.99
CA ASN A 129 -5.65 -16.88 9.76
C ASN A 129 -5.21 -15.95 10.90
N LEU A 130 -5.20 -16.47 12.13
CA LEU A 130 -4.85 -15.74 13.35
C LEU A 130 -3.36 -15.78 13.70
N ARG A 131 -2.49 -16.35 12.84
CA ARG A 131 -1.04 -16.44 13.09
C ARG A 131 -0.40 -15.07 13.33
N SER A 132 -0.77 -14.08 12.51
CA SER A 132 -0.52 -12.67 12.79
C SER A 132 -1.42 -11.81 11.90
N SER A 133 -1.61 -10.56 12.31
CA SER A 133 -2.34 -9.59 11.51
C SER A 133 -1.69 -9.26 10.17
N LEU A 134 -0.36 -9.39 10.06
CA LEU A 134 0.35 -9.26 8.79
C LEU A 134 -0.07 -10.37 7.80
N PHE A 135 -0.13 -11.62 8.27
CA PHE A 135 -0.58 -12.73 7.44
C PHE A 135 -2.07 -12.59 7.08
N HIS A 136 -2.91 -12.23 8.06
CA HIS A 136 -4.32 -11.94 7.83
C HIS A 136 -4.51 -10.90 6.71
N ASN A 137 -3.76 -9.79 6.76
CA ASN A 137 -3.85 -8.71 5.79
C ASN A 137 -3.36 -9.13 4.40
N GLU A 138 -2.27 -9.90 4.29
CA GLU A 138 -1.78 -10.35 2.98
C GLU A 138 -2.72 -11.37 2.32
N TRP A 139 -3.30 -12.29 3.09
CA TRP A 139 -4.35 -13.18 2.59
C TRP A 139 -5.65 -12.42 2.28
N GLY A 140 -5.99 -11.41 3.07
CA GLY A 140 -7.10 -10.49 2.79
C GLY A 140 -6.89 -9.73 1.48
N MET A 141 -5.67 -9.29 1.20
CA MET A 141 -5.35 -8.64 -0.07
C MET A 141 -5.45 -9.59 -1.27
N ALA A 142 -5.08 -10.87 -1.10
CA ALA A 142 -5.36 -11.90 -2.10
C ALA A 142 -6.87 -12.08 -2.34
N ALA A 143 -7.68 -12.12 -1.27
CA ALA A 143 -9.15 -12.20 -1.36
C ALA A 143 -9.74 -10.98 -2.07
N GLY A 144 -9.20 -9.80 -1.75
CA GLY A 144 -9.45 -8.55 -2.45
C GLY A 144 -9.19 -8.68 -3.94
N ILE A 145 -7.99 -9.03 -4.37
CA ILE A 145 -7.65 -9.20 -5.80
C ILE A 145 -8.62 -10.16 -6.52
N LEU A 146 -9.04 -11.25 -5.86
CA LEU A 146 -9.98 -12.22 -6.43
C LEU A 146 -11.42 -11.71 -6.56
N GLY A 147 -11.81 -10.63 -5.88
CA GLY A 147 -13.12 -9.99 -6.04
C GLY A 147 -13.75 -9.49 -4.75
N ASP A 148 -13.31 -9.98 -3.58
CA ASP A 148 -13.87 -9.60 -2.28
C ASP A 148 -13.16 -8.34 -1.74
N TYR A 149 -13.42 -7.20 -2.41
CA TYR A 149 -12.74 -5.93 -2.17
C TYR A 149 -12.75 -5.48 -0.70
N LYS A 150 -13.72 -5.94 0.10
CA LYS A 150 -13.83 -5.64 1.54
C LYS A 150 -12.59 -6.05 2.32
N TYR A 151 -11.85 -7.04 1.84
CA TYR A 151 -10.62 -7.51 2.48
C TYR A 151 -9.35 -6.72 2.09
N LEU A 152 -9.42 -5.77 1.16
CA LEU A 152 -8.26 -4.95 0.76
C LEU A 152 -7.75 -4.03 1.88
N ALA A 153 -8.64 -3.55 2.75
CA ALA A 153 -8.32 -2.55 3.78
C ALA A 153 -8.95 -2.91 5.14
N ASN A 154 -9.01 -4.20 5.47
CA ASN A 154 -9.81 -4.71 6.60
C ASN A 154 -9.22 -4.35 7.98
N ASP A 155 -7.91 -4.15 8.10
CA ASP A 155 -7.26 -3.66 9.32
C ASP A 155 -6.24 -2.58 9.00
N MET A 156 -6.66 -1.31 9.08
CA MET A 156 -5.80 -0.15 8.78
C MET A 156 -4.61 -0.01 9.73
N SER A 157 -4.64 -0.63 10.91
CA SER A 157 -3.65 -0.44 11.96
C SER A 157 -2.55 -1.49 11.99
N GLN A 158 -2.71 -2.59 11.24
CA GLN A 158 -1.83 -3.77 11.34
C GLN A 158 -1.17 -4.18 10.03
N ASN A 159 -0.80 -3.19 9.20
CA ASN A 159 -0.11 -3.43 7.93
C ASN A 159 1.40 -3.33 8.09
N GLY A 160 2.14 -4.23 7.45
CA GLY A 160 3.61 -4.25 7.50
C GLY A 160 4.26 -3.13 6.69
N PHE A 161 3.55 -2.60 5.69
CA PHE A 161 4.05 -1.57 4.78
C PHE A 161 3.02 -0.47 4.54
N ASN A 162 3.30 0.73 5.07
CA ASN A 162 2.42 1.91 4.98
C ASN A 162 2.06 2.29 3.53
N ALA A 163 3.00 2.24 2.59
CA ALA A 163 2.74 2.59 1.20
C ALA A 163 1.76 1.62 0.52
N ARG A 164 1.92 0.32 0.77
CA ARG A 164 1.04 -0.74 0.27
C ARG A 164 -0.37 -0.61 0.86
N PHE A 165 -0.45 -0.21 2.12
CA PHE A 165 -1.72 0.07 2.77
C PHE A 165 -2.47 1.25 2.14
N ILE A 166 -1.80 2.37 1.88
CA ILE A 166 -2.41 3.53 1.20
C ILE A 166 -2.91 3.10 -0.18
N GLN A 167 -2.11 2.36 -0.94
CA GLN A 167 -2.47 1.83 -2.25
C GLN A 167 -3.72 0.94 -2.17
N ALA A 168 -3.79 0.03 -1.19
CA ALA A 168 -4.93 -0.86 -0.99
C ALA A 168 -6.19 -0.12 -0.54
N THR A 169 -6.03 0.93 0.26
CA THR A 169 -7.13 1.80 0.69
C THR A 169 -7.70 2.60 -0.48
N ILE A 170 -6.85 3.18 -1.33
CA ILE A 170 -7.31 3.87 -2.54
C ILE A 170 -8.03 2.90 -3.47
N LEU A 171 -7.48 1.70 -3.71
CA LEU A 171 -8.15 0.67 -4.49
C LEU A 171 -9.49 0.27 -3.87
N TYR A 172 -9.55 0.08 -2.55
CA TYR A 172 -10.81 -0.20 -1.83
C TYR A 172 -11.84 0.89 -2.08
N ILE A 173 -11.48 2.17 -1.95
CA ILE A 173 -12.37 3.31 -2.22
C ILE A 173 -12.84 3.29 -3.67
N GLN A 174 -11.94 3.04 -4.63
CA GLN A 174 -12.31 2.94 -6.05
C GLN A 174 -13.33 1.83 -6.29
N LEU A 175 -13.13 0.66 -5.71
CA LEU A 175 -13.98 -0.52 -5.92
C LEU A 175 -15.30 -0.47 -5.15
N SER A 176 -15.31 0.14 -3.96
CA SER A 176 -16.50 0.28 -3.11
C SER A 176 -17.39 1.46 -3.49
N GLY A 177 -16.98 2.27 -4.47
CA GLY A 177 -17.65 3.51 -4.80
C GLY A 177 -17.52 4.54 -3.67
N GLY A 178 -16.44 4.46 -2.88
CA GLY A 178 -16.20 5.32 -1.73
C GLY A 178 -16.99 4.94 -0.49
N SER A 179 -17.77 3.86 -0.56
CA SER A 179 -18.55 3.42 0.59
C SER A 179 -17.76 2.59 1.60
N SER A 180 -18.15 2.70 2.86
CA SER A 180 -17.73 1.87 3.99
C SER A 180 -18.91 1.08 4.57
N ILE A 181 -18.61 0.00 5.27
CA ILE A 181 -19.61 -0.83 5.97
C ILE A 181 -20.38 -0.06 7.06
N LEU A 182 -19.85 1.09 7.48
CA LEU A 182 -20.41 1.96 8.52
C LEU A 182 -21.14 3.20 7.96
N ASP A 183 -21.38 3.25 6.64
CA ASP A 183 -21.89 4.46 6.00
C ASP A 183 -23.31 4.82 6.40
N LYS A 184 -23.53 6.12 6.61
CA LYS A 184 -24.85 6.75 6.49
C LYS A 184 -25.20 6.95 5.01
N PRO A 185 -26.49 7.00 4.63
CA PRO A 185 -26.88 7.27 3.25
C PRO A 185 -26.20 8.53 2.69
N ASN A 186 -25.62 8.42 1.50
CA ASN A 186 -24.89 9.49 0.79
C ASN A 186 -23.58 9.98 1.43
N LEU A 187 -23.01 9.25 2.38
CA LEU A 187 -21.69 9.53 2.92
C LEU A 187 -20.69 8.54 2.30
N LEU A 188 -19.64 9.04 1.63
CA LEU A 188 -18.53 8.21 1.13
C LEU A 188 -17.57 7.90 2.28
N GLY A 189 -18.00 7.11 3.26
CA GLY A 189 -17.31 6.99 4.54
C GLY A 189 -15.92 6.34 4.44
N ALA A 190 -15.61 5.61 3.37
CA ALA A 190 -14.23 5.16 3.12
C ALA A 190 -13.29 6.34 2.80
N ILE A 191 -13.78 7.35 2.06
CA ILE A 191 -13.03 8.57 1.76
C ILE A 191 -12.86 9.43 3.02
N TYR A 192 -13.92 9.57 3.82
CA TYR A 192 -13.83 10.26 5.10
C TYR A 192 -12.87 9.55 6.07
N GLY A 193 -12.93 8.23 6.17
CA GLY A 193 -12.00 7.43 6.97
C GLY A 193 -10.56 7.61 6.53
N TYR A 194 -10.28 7.62 5.22
CA TYR A 194 -8.95 7.93 4.70
C TYR A 194 -8.50 9.35 5.06
N ALA A 195 -9.38 10.35 4.92
CA ALA A 195 -9.08 11.72 5.31
C ALA A 195 -8.74 11.83 6.81
N ASP A 196 -9.56 11.23 7.68
CA ASP A 196 -9.42 11.34 9.13
C ASP A 196 -8.20 10.56 9.66
N ILE A 197 -8.01 9.33 9.20
CA ILE A 197 -7.02 8.40 9.74
C ILE A 197 -5.65 8.66 9.10
N ALA A 198 -5.54 8.58 7.77
CA ALA A 198 -4.24 8.69 7.11
C ALA A 198 -3.72 10.13 7.11
N VAL A 199 -4.57 11.12 6.82
CA VAL A 199 -4.13 12.51 6.63
C VAL A 199 -4.33 13.39 7.88
N GLY A 200 -5.50 13.32 8.50
CA GLY A 200 -5.87 14.16 9.65
C GLY A 200 -5.18 13.74 10.96
N SER A 201 -5.04 12.43 11.16
CA SER A 201 -4.35 11.86 12.33
C SER A 201 -2.86 11.61 12.07
N GLY A 202 -2.42 11.65 10.81
CA GLY A 202 -1.03 11.34 10.42
C GLY A 202 -0.64 9.90 10.72
N LEU A 203 -1.61 8.98 10.66
CA LEU A 203 -1.33 7.56 10.79
C LEU A 203 -0.72 7.04 9.48
N VAL A 204 -0.14 5.84 9.52
CA VAL A 204 0.45 5.17 8.35
C VAL A 204 1.60 5.95 7.68
N GLY A 205 2.41 6.64 8.48
CA GLY A 205 3.66 7.26 8.01
C GLY A 205 3.46 8.55 7.20
N VAL A 206 2.30 9.19 7.29
CA VAL A 206 2.00 10.49 6.68
C VAL A 206 2.02 11.57 7.75
N HIS A 207 2.51 12.78 7.42
CA HIS A 207 2.40 13.91 8.35
C HIS A 207 0.96 14.40 8.47
N LYS A 208 0.54 14.69 9.70
CA LYS A 208 -0.75 15.32 9.98
C LYS A 208 -0.92 16.59 9.17
N ASN A 209 -1.99 16.66 8.36
CA ASN A 209 -2.28 17.80 7.51
C ASN A 209 -3.78 18.15 7.52
N PRO A 210 -4.22 19.04 8.42
CA PRO A 210 -5.63 19.43 8.56
C PRO A 210 -6.21 20.10 7.31
N LEU A 211 -5.38 20.82 6.54
CA LEU A 211 -5.82 21.46 5.30
C LEU A 211 -6.19 20.40 4.26
N ARG A 212 -5.29 19.44 4.03
CA ARG A 212 -5.50 18.35 3.07
C ARG A 212 -6.66 17.44 3.48
N GLU A 213 -6.85 17.22 4.78
CA GLU A 213 -8.03 16.52 5.30
C GLU A 213 -9.32 17.23 4.87
N GLN A 214 -9.42 18.55 5.05
CA GLN A 214 -10.60 19.34 4.64
C GLN A 214 -10.81 19.35 3.13
N GLU A 215 -9.74 19.41 2.34
CA GLU A 215 -9.80 19.30 0.87
C GLU A 215 -10.41 17.95 0.44
N ILE A 216 -9.95 16.84 1.02
CA ILE A 216 -10.49 15.49 0.74
C ILE A 216 -11.96 15.40 1.15
N LYS A 217 -12.32 15.90 2.34
CA LYS A 217 -13.71 15.92 2.83
C LYS A 217 -14.64 16.76 1.97
N THR A 218 -14.12 17.83 1.36
CA THR A 218 -14.86 18.67 0.43
C THR A 218 -15.03 17.98 -0.92
N LEU A 219 -13.95 17.37 -1.43
CA LEU A 219 -13.97 16.57 -2.66
C LEU A 219 -14.98 15.43 -2.55
N ALA A 220 -15.02 14.72 -1.42
CA ALA A 220 -15.95 13.60 -1.17
C ALA A 220 -17.42 13.98 -1.40
N LYS A 221 -17.83 15.23 -1.11
CA LYS A 221 -19.21 15.69 -1.32
C LYS A 221 -19.60 15.81 -2.80
N THR A 222 -18.61 15.89 -3.69
CA THR A 222 -18.81 16.09 -5.14
C THR A 222 -18.71 14.80 -5.94
N LEU A 223 -18.08 13.77 -5.37
CA LEU A 223 -17.85 12.50 -6.04
C LEU A 223 -19.15 11.68 -6.10
N LYS A 224 -19.34 11.00 -7.23
CA LYS A 224 -20.45 10.06 -7.44
C LYS A 224 -19.91 8.78 -8.06
N PRO A 225 -20.29 7.60 -7.55
CA PRO A 225 -19.97 6.35 -8.20
C PRO A 225 -20.47 6.32 -9.64
N ASP A 226 -19.77 5.59 -10.50
CA ASP A 226 -20.19 5.30 -11.85
C ASP A 226 -21.39 4.32 -11.88
N GLU A 227 -21.85 3.99 -13.08
CA GLU A 227 -22.98 3.07 -13.30
C GLU A 227 -22.79 1.67 -12.68
N PHE A 228 -21.55 1.28 -12.35
CA PHE A 228 -21.22 0.01 -11.70
C PHE A 228 -20.99 0.15 -10.19
N GLY A 229 -21.21 1.35 -9.64
CA GLY A 229 -20.98 1.64 -8.22
C GLY A 229 -19.50 1.80 -7.88
N MET A 230 -18.63 2.13 -8.83
CA MET A 230 -17.19 2.33 -8.61
C MET A 230 -16.82 3.82 -8.69
N LEU A 231 -15.75 4.23 -8.01
CA LEU A 231 -15.17 5.57 -8.11
C LEU A 231 -13.81 5.53 -8.83
N PRO A 232 -13.78 5.41 -10.16
CA PRO A 232 -12.52 5.50 -10.91
C PRO A 232 -11.95 6.93 -10.85
N PHE A 233 -10.70 7.09 -11.30
CA PHE A 233 -10.04 8.39 -11.47
C PHE A 233 -9.67 9.12 -10.17
N ILE A 234 -9.62 8.40 -9.05
CA ILE A 234 -9.07 8.87 -7.77
C ILE A 234 -7.77 8.09 -7.52
N ASP A 235 -6.62 8.78 -7.55
CA ASP A 235 -5.29 8.20 -7.27
C ASP A 235 -4.64 8.97 -6.11
#